data_AF-A0A8T4TCS3-F1
#
_entry.id   AF-A0A8T4TCS3-F1
#
_cell.length_a   1.000
_cell.length_b   1.000
_cell.length_c   1.000
_cell.angle_alpha   90.00
_cell.angle_beta   90.00
_cell.angle_gamma   90.00
#
_symmetry.space_group_name_H-M   'P 1'
#
loop_
_entity.id
_entity.type
_entity.pdbx_description
1 polymer ?
#
loop_
_entity_poly.entity_id
_entity_poly.type
_entity_poly.pdbx_seq_one_letter_code
_entity_poly.pdbx_strand_id
1 'polypeptide(L)' 'MAERSSKSEGFVSFTCPSCLKLEIRRSLNERATGARYICKNCEFTGPN' A
#
# COMPACT_ATOMS: atom_id res chain seq x y z
N MET A 1 -13.40 4.41 -30.77
CA MET A 1 -12.33 3.60 -30.17
C MET A 1 -12.76 3.27 -28.74
N ALA A 2 -12.78 1.99 -28.36
CA ALA A 2 -13.33 1.54 -27.08
C ALA A 2 -12.56 2.15 -25.91
N GLU A 3 -13.28 2.83 -25.02
CA GLU A 3 -12.79 3.37 -23.77
C GLU A 3 -12.27 2.23 -22.89
N ARG A 4 -10.95 2.16 -22.74
CA ARG A 4 -10.28 1.24 -21.81
C ARG A 4 -10.52 1.76 -20.39
N SER A 5 -11.74 1.57 -19.88
CA SER A 5 -12.06 1.68 -18.47
C SER A 5 -11.26 0.62 -17.71
N SER A 6 -9.99 0.94 -17.41
CA SER A 6 -9.11 0.12 -16.58
C SER A 6 -9.50 0.32 -15.12
N LYS A 7 -10.70 -0.16 -14.76
CA LYS A 7 -11.13 -0.31 -13.38
C LYS A 7 -10.40 -1.48 -12.75
N SER A 8 -9.22 -1.22 -12.20
CA SER A 8 -8.74 -1.88 -10.99
C SER A 8 -7.66 -0.99 -10.44
N GLU A 9 -8.08 -0.07 -9.58
CA GLU A 9 -7.23 0.63 -8.64
C GLU A 9 -6.30 -0.41 -7.97
N GLY A 10 -5.08 -0.54 -8.49
CA GLY A 10 -4.09 -1.55 -8.09
C GLY A 10 -3.48 -1.24 -6.73
N PHE A 11 -4.28 -0.86 -5.75
CA PHE A 11 -3.84 -0.49 -4.42
C PHE A 11 -4.36 -1.53 -3.44
N VAL A 12 -3.52 -1.91 -2.49
CA VAL A 12 -3.93 -2.68 -1.32
C VAL A 12 -3.88 -1.74 -0.14
N SER A 13 -4.97 -1.69 0.62
CA SER A 13 -4.98 -1.10 1.95
C SER A 13 -4.93 -2.23 2.97
N PHE A 14 -4.07 -2.08 3.97
CA PHE A 14 -4.01 -2.97 5.12
C PHE A 14 -3.64 -2.18 6.35
N THR A 15 -4.09 -2.61 7.52
CA THR A 15 -3.73 -1.98 8.79
C THR A 15 -2.31 -2.35 9.18
N CYS A 16 -1.59 -1.39 9.79
CA CYS A 16 -0.24 -1.62 10.27
C CYS A 16 -0.21 -2.81 11.24
N PRO A 17 0.62 -3.85 11.01
CA PRO A 17 0.65 -5.03 11.87
C PRO A 17 1.25 -4.75 13.26
N SER A 18 1.99 -3.65 13.42
CA SER A 18 2.60 -3.28 14.70
C SER A 18 1.63 -2.54 15.62
N CYS A 19 0.92 -1.54 15.11
CA CYS A 19 0.05 -0.70 15.95
C CYS A 19 -1.44 -0.82 15.64
N LEU A 20 -1.84 -1.40 14.51
CA LEU A 20 -3.23 -1.57 14.03
C LEU A 20 -4.08 -0.29 13.94
N LYS A 21 -3.46 0.87 14.21
CA LYS A 21 -4.11 2.19 14.26
C LYS A 21 -4.04 2.97 12.93
N LEU A 22 -3.11 2.60 12.05
CA LEU A 22 -2.90 3.28 10.77
C LEU A 22 -3.24 2.34 9.62
N GLU A 23 -4.07 2.80 8.70
CA GLU A 23 -4.28 2.13 7.41
C GLU A 23 -3.16 2.52 6.44
N ILE A 24 -2.50 1.51 5.91
CA ILE A 24 -1.38 1.64 4.98
C ILE A 24 -1.88 1.26 3.61
N ARG A 25 -1.93 2.25 2.72
CA ARG A 25 -2.30 2.07 1.31
C ARG A 25 -1.03 1.95 0.47
N ARG A 26 -0.86 0.82 -0.20
CA ARG A 26 0.27 0.54 -1.08
C ARG A 26 -0.18 0.25 -2.50
N SER A 27 0.44 0.92 -3.46
CA SER A 27 0.20 0.69 -4.87
C SER A 27 0.87 -0.62 -5.34
N LEU A 28 0.41 -1.17 -6.45
CA LEU A 28 1.03 -2.32 -7.13
C LEU A 28 2.48 -2.02 -7.48
N ASN A 29 2.77 -0.79 -7.92
CA ASN A 29 4.14 -0.37 -8.19
C ASN A 29 5.04 -0.46 -6.96
N GLU A 30 4.60 0.02 -5.80
CA GLU A 30 5.38 -0.01 -4.55
C GLU A 30 5.63 -1.43 -4.05
N ARG A 31 4.68 -2.34 -4.29
CA ARG A 31 4.85 -3.77 -4.02
C ARG A 31 5.83 -4.39 -5.01
N ALA A 32 5.68 -4.09 -6.31
CA ALA A 32 6.56 -4.59 -7.36
C ALA A 32 8.01 -4.10 -7.21
N THR A 33 8.23 -2.86 -6.74
CA THR A 33 9.56 -2.27 -6.57
C THR A 33 10.24 -2.61 -5.26
N GLY A 34 9.59 -3.36 -4.35
CA GLY A 34 10.25 -3.64 -3.09
C GLY A 34 10.21 -2.46 -2.10
N ALA A 35 9.40 -1.41 -2.34
CA ALA A 35 9.42 -0.22 -1.49
C ALA A 35 9.11 -0.57 -0.03
N ARG A 36 9.73 0.10 0.93
CA ARG A 36 9.40 -0.03 2.35
C ARG A 36 8.33 0.99 2.70
N TYR A 37 7.36 0.61 3.52
CA TYR A 37 6.38 1.54 4.04
C TYR A 37 6.71 1.86 5.50
N ILE A 38 6.46 3.11 5.90
CA ILE A 38 6.70 3.57 7.28
C ILE A 38 5.35 3.95 7.87
N CYS A 39 4.99 3.30 8.97
CA CYS A 39 3.81 3.67 9.73
C CYS A 39 4.07 4.96 10.50
N LYS A 40 3.34 6.04 10.20
CA LYS A 40 3.50 7.34 10.90
C LYS A 40 3.09 7.31 12.37
N ASN A 41 2.37 6.28 12.82
CA ASN A 41 1.87 6.20 14.19
C ASN A 41 2.83 5.49 15.16
N CYS A 42 3.61 4.52 14.68
CA CYS A 42 4.53 3.74 15.50
C CYS A 42 5.94 3.67 14.92
N GLU A 43 6.20 4.43 13.84
CA GLU A 43 7.45 4.44 13.07
C GLU A 43 7.88 3.06 12.56
N PHE A 44 6.95 2.10 12.56
CA PHE A 44 7.19 0.75 12.08
C PHE A 44 7.50 0.78 10.58
N THR A 45 8.71 0.36 10.24
CA THR A 45 9.14 0.18 8.86
C THR A 45 8.84 -1.26 8.45
N GLY A 46 7.83 -1.45 7.62
CA GLY A 46 7.44 -2.77 7.16
C GLY A 46 8.41 -3.34 6.12
N PRO A 47 8.68 -4.66 6.17
CA PRO A 47 9.36 -5.34 5.08
C PRO A 47 8.47 -5.33 3.82
N ASN A 48 9.08 -5.50 2.65
CA ASN A 48 8.31 -5.65 1.42
C ASN A 48 7.50 -6.95 1.44
#